data_AF-H8ZDI3-F1
#
_entry.id   AF-H8ZDI3-F1
#
_cell.length_a   1.000
_cell.length_b   1.000
_cell.length_c   1.000
_cell.angle_alpha   90.00
_cell.angle_beta   90.00
_cell.angle_gamma   90.00
#
_symmetry.space_group_name_H-M   'P 1'
#
loop_
_entity.id
_entity.type
_entity.pdbx_description
1 polymer ?
#
loop_
_entity_poly.entity_id
_entity_poly.type
_entity_poly.pdbx_seq_one_letter_code
_entity_poly.pdbx_strand_id
1 'polypeptide(L)'
;MDDSTFNKINEGLDSFIPLIPDVVLDHCFTKAGLTTEDPKIKKLVSLIAQKLITDVATCAYQYHKIAKRASLKEKKTPKEKKLTLTLSDVENALKECGISISRPSYFF
;
A
#
# COMPACT_ATOMS: atom_id res chain seq x y z
N MET A 1 -5.91 -16.39 -17.56
CA MET A 1 -4.52 -16.21 -17.10
C MET A 1 -3.72 -17.29 -17.77
N ASP A 2 -2.86 -16.87 -18.67
CA ASP A 2 -2.04 -17.70 -19.54
C ASP A 2 -0.82 -18.17 -18.74
N ASP A 3 -0.51 -19.47 -18.80
CA ASP A 3 0.58 -20.11 -18.01
C ASP A 3 1.94 -19.43 -18.22
N SER A 4 2.14 -18.80 -19.39
CA SER A 4 3.33 -18.00 -19.70
C SER A 4 3.52 -16.82 -18.73
N THR A 5 2.42 -16.19 -18.28
CA THR A 5 2.48 -15.05 -17.36
C THR A 5 2.84 -15.49 -15.94
N PHE A 6 2.35 -16.64 -15.50
CA PHE A 6 2.70 -17.21 -14.20
C PHE A 6 4.18 -17.60 -14.14
N ASN A 7 4.70 -18.23 -15.20
CA ASN A 7 6.12 -18.61 -15.26
C ASN A 7 7.04 -17.38 -15.19
N LYS A 8 6.68 -16.27 -15.84
CA LYS A 8 7.43 -15.00 -15.74
C LYS A 8 7.49 -14.45 -14.30
N ILE A 9 6.40 -14.56 -13.55
CA ILE A 9 6.38 -14.14 -12.14
C ILE A 9 7.31 -15.03 -11.31
N ASN A 10 7.30 -16.35 -11.57
CA ASN A 10 8.14 -17.30 -10.86
C ASN A 10 9.64 -17.07 -11.14
N GLU A 11 10.00 -16.81 -12.40
CA GLU A 11 11.36 -16.40 -12.79
C GLU A 11 11.78 -15.08 -12.12
N GLY A 12 10.87 -14.10 -12.07
CA GLY A 12 11.11 -12.82 -11.39
C GLY A 12 11.34 -12.97 -9.88
N LEU A 13 10.63 -13.89 -9.22
CA LEU A 13 10.73 -14.13 -7.77
C LEU A 13 12.11 -14.64 -7.34
N ASP A 14 12.80 -15.39 -8.19
CA ASP A 14 14.13 -15.92 -7.86
C ASP A 14 15.14 -14.77 -7.68
N SER A 15 15.05 -13.72 -8.51
CA SER A 15 15.89 -12.51 -8.43
C SER A 15 15.38 -11.44 -7.46
N PHE A 16 14.14 -11.57 -6.98
CA PHE A 16 13.53 -10.58 -6.08
C PHE A 16 14.14 -10.64 -4.68
N ILE A 17 14.53 -9.46 -4.19
CA ILE A 17 15.00 -9.23 -2.82
C ILE A 17 13.87 -8.51 -2.06
N PRO A 18 13.21 -9.17 -1.08
CA PRO A 18 12.10 -8.57 -0.36
C PRO A 18 12.56 -7.43 0.55
N LEU A 19 11.86 -6.29 0.48
CA LEU A 19 11.99 -5.20 1.46
C LEU A 19 11.51 -5.59 2.87
N ILE A 20 10.54 -6.50 2.97
CA ILE A 20 10.01 -6.96 4.26
C ILE A 20 10.91 -8.11 4.74
N PRO A 21 11.51 -8.02 5.95
CA PRO A 21 12.37 -9.08 6.46
C PRO A 21 11.61 -10.39 6.73
N ASP A 22 12.29 -11.53 6.52
CA ASP A 22 11.70 -12.87 6.69
C ASP A 22 11.16 -13.11 8.10
N VAL A 23 11.81 -12.59 9.13
CA VAL A 23 11.37 -12.71 10.54
C VAL A 23 9.97 -12.11 10.75
N VAL A 24 9.65 -11.01 10.06
CA VAL A 24 8.33 -10.36 10.15
C VAL A 24 7.28 -11.22 9.46
N LEU A 25 7.63 -11.82 8.31
CA LEU A 25 6.74 -12.73 7.58
C LEU A 25 6.47 -13.99 8.39
N ASP A 26 7.50 -14.57 9.01
CA ASP A 26 7.36 -15.78 9.84
C ASP A 26 6.47 -15.55 11.05
N HIS A 27 6.58 -14.37 11.69
CA HIS A 27 5.65 -13.98 12.74
C HIS A 27 4.21 -13.86 12.23
N CYS A 28 4.00 -13.21 11.09
CA CYS A 28 2.67 -13.08 10.48
C CYS A 28 2.08 -14.43 10.06
N PHE A 29 2.90 -15.33 9.51
CA PHE A 29 2.47 -16.68 9.14
C PHE A 29 2.08 -17.51 10.36
N THR A 30 2.91 -17.51 11.39
CA THR A 30 2.60 -18.20 12.66
C THR A 30 1.29 -17.68 13.25
N LYS A 31 1.08 -16.36 13.23
CA LYS A 31 -0.17 -15.73 13.69
C LYS A 31 -1.39 -16.13 12.84
N ALA A 32 -1.20 -16.36 11.55
CA ALA A 32 -2.23 -16.85 10.63
C ALA A 32 -2.43 -18.37 10.69
N GLY A 33 -1.64 -19.11 11.47
CA GLY A 33 -1.66 -20.57 11.54
C GLY A 33 -0.96 -21.26 10.36
N LEU A 34 -0.15 -20.54 9.59
CA LEU A 34 0.65 -21.06 8.48
C LEU A 34 2.09 -21.29 8.94
N THR A 35 2.65 -22.45 8.64
CA THR A 35 4.10 -22.70 8.76
C THR A 35 4.60 -23.13 7.39
N THR A 36 5.53 -22.36 6.81
CA THR A 36 6.13 -22.67 5.51
C THR A 36 7.64 -22.48 5.57
N GLU A 37 8.36 -23.47 5.05
CA GLU A 37 9.82 -23.42 4.91
C GLU A 37 10.24 -22.96 3.50
N ASP A 38 9.31 -22.92 2.55
CA ASP A 38 9.62 -22.54 1.16
C ASP A 38 9.88 -21.03 1.05
N PRO A 39 11.11 -20.60 0.71
CA PRO A 39 11.45 -19.19 0.56
C PRO A 39 10.68 -18.52 -0.58
N LYS A 40 10.24 -19.25 -1.62
CA LYS A 40 9.46 -18.68 -2.73
C LYS A 40 8.10 -18.17 -2.26
N ILE A 41 7.45 -18.90 -1.36
CA ILE A 41 6.17 -18.49 -0.78
C ILE A 41 6.36 -17.21 0.06
N LYS A 42 7.42 -17.15 0.87
CA LYS A 42 7.72 -15.95 1.67
C LYS A 42 7.96 -14.73 0.77
N LYS A 43 8.76 -14.89 -0.28
CA LYS A 43 9.03 -13.83 -1.27
C LYS A 43 7.76 -13.38 -2.00
N LEU A 44 6.91 -14.32 -2.40
CA LEU A 44 5.66 -14.02 -3.10
C LEU A 44 4.70 -13.21 -2.20
N VAL A 45 4.49 -13.65 -0.96
CA VAL A 45 3.65 -12.92 -0.01
C VAL A 45 4.22 -11.54 0.26
N SER A 46 5.54 -11.43 0.44
CA SER A 46 6.22 -10.14 0.59
C SER A 46 5.97 -9.22 -0.61
N LEU A 47 6.07 -9.74 -1.84
CA LEU A 47 5.83 -8.97 -3.06
C LEU A 47 4.39 -8.47 -3.13
N ILE A 48 3.41 -9.34 -2.84
CA ILE A 48 1.99 -8.97 -2.84
C ILE A 48 1.71 -7.90 -1.78
N ALA A 49 2.24 -8.07 -0.56
CA ALA A 49 2.09 -7.09 0.51
C ALA A 49 2.69 -5.72 0.14
N GLN A 50 3.88 -5.71 -0.44
CA GLN A 50 4.53 -4.48 -0.92
C GLN A 50 3.74 -3.81 -2.04
N LYS A 51 3.23 -4.60 -3.00
CA LYS A 51 2.38 -4.08 -4.07
C LYS A 51 1.12 -3.44 -3.49
N LEU A 52 0.44 -4.12 -2.57
CA LEU A 52 -0.77 -3.61 -1.92
C LEU A 52 -0.53 -2.24 -1.23
N ILE A 53 0.53 -2.14 -0.43
CA ILE A 53 0.88 -0.89 0.26
C ILE A 53 1.20 0.21 -0.75
N THR A 54 1.92 -0.13 -1.83
CA THR A 54 2.29 0.82 -2.89
C THR A 54 1.06 1.34 -3.63
N ASP A 55 0.11 0.48 -3.94
CA ASP A 55 -1.14 0.84 -4.62
C ASP A 55 -1.95 1.81 -3.74
N VAL A 56 -2.14 1.48 -2.45
CA VAL A 56 -2.86 2.36 -1.50
C VAL A 56 -2.15 3.70 -1.33
N ALA A 57 -0.81 3.69 -1.16
CA ALA A 57 -0.03 4.92 -1.02
C ALA A 57 -0.11 5.80 -2.28
N THR A 58 -0.11 5.18 -3.46
CA THR A 58 -0.25 5.87 -4.74
C THR A 58 -1.63 6.50 -4.88
N CYS A 59 -2.69 5.76 -4.55
CA CYS A 59 -4.06 6.30 -4.54
C CYS A 59 -4.18 7.48 -3.56
N ALA A 60 -3.70 7.34 -2.33
CA ALA A 60 -3.71 8.42 -1.33
C ALA A 60 -2.93 9.65 -1.82
N TYR A 61 -1.80 9.46 -2.51
CA TYR A 61 -1.06 10.56 -3.11
C TYR A 61 -1.86 11.28 -4.21
N GLN A 62 -2.61 10.56 -5.05
CA GLN A 62 -3.48 11.20 -6.05
C GLN A 62 -4.59 12.02 -5.38
N TYR A 63 -5.24 11.48 -4.36
CA TYR A 63 -6.25 12.21 -3.55
C TYR A 63 -5.68 13.50 -2.97
N HIS A 64 -4.49 13.42 -2.37
CA HIS A 64 -3.81 14.59 -1.81
C HIS A 64 -3.52 15.65 -2.88
N LYS A 65 -3.06 15.24 -4.07
CA LYS A 65 -2.75 16.14 -5.19
C LYS A 65 -4.01 16.85 -5.71
N ILE A 66 -5.14 16.16 -5.80
CA ILE A 66 -6.42 16.72 -6.23
C ILE A 66 -6.92 17.74 -5.19
N ALA A 67 -6.93 17.38 -3.90
CA ALA A 67 -7.34 18.27 -2.81
C ALA A 67 -6.46 19.53 -2.73
N LYS A 68 -5.14 19.38 -2.91
CA LYS A 68 -4.19 20.51 -2.95
C LYS A 68 -4.46 21.44 -4.14
N ARG A 69 -4.71 20.90 -5.33
CA ARG A 69 -5.06 21.70 -6.54
C ARG A 69 -6.35 22.50 -6.36
N ALA A 70 -7.37 21.92 -5.72
CA ALA A 70 -8.59 22.64 -5.38
C ALA A 70 -8.31 23.82 -4.43
N SER A 71 -7.49 23.58 -3.39
CA SER A 71 -7.12 24.61 -2.40
C SER A 71 -6.27 25.76 -2.95
N LEU A 72 -5.52 25.52 -4.04
CA LEU A 72 -4.67 26.53 -4.71
C LEU A 72 -5.48 27.53 -5.52
N LYS A 73 -6.67 27.17 -6.02
CA LYS A 73 -7.54 28.09 -6.75
C LYS A 73 -8.08 29.23 -5.88
N GLU A 74 -8.12 29.05 -4.56
CA GLU A 74 -8.69 30.02 -3.62
C GLU A 74 -7.67 30.94 -2.95
N LYS A 75 -6.35 30.66 -3.02
CA LYS A 75 -5.32 31.44 -2.31
C LYS A 75 -4.24 31.98 -3.25
N LYS A 76 -4.17 33.31 -3.35
CA LYS A 76 -3.21 34.11 -4.16
C LYS A 76 -1.73 34.04 -3.72
N THR A 77 -1.35 33.24 -2.73
CA THR A 77 0.05 33.17 -2.24
C THR A 77 0.64 31.77 -2.37
N PRO A 78 1.70 31.58 -3.19
CA PRO A 78 2.32 30.29 -3.40
C PRO A 78 3.37 30.05 -2.31
N LYS A 79 2.95 29.68 -1.10
CA LYS A 79 3.87 28.98 -0.20
C LYS A 79 3.83 27.50 -0.55
N GLU A 80 4.97 26.96 -0.99
CA GLU A 80 5.13 25.53 -1.25
C GLU A 80 4.80 24.74 0.01
N LYS A 81 3.58 24.22 0.08
CA LYS A 81 3.18 23.33 1.17
C LYS A 81 3.84 21.98 0.93
N LYS A 82 4.68 21.55 1.88
CA LYS A 82 5.30 20.23 1.96
C LYS A 82 4.24 19.15 1.74
N LEU A 83 4.58 18.11 0.98
CA LEU A 83 3.70 16.95 0.79
C LEU A 83 3.52 16.24 2.13
N THR A 84 2.28 16.03 2.55
CA THR A 84 1.93 15.37 3.80
C THR A 84 0.86 14.32 3.55
N LEU A 85 1.06 13.11 4.04
CA LEU A 85 0.02 12.08 4.01
C LEU A 85 -1.02 12.39 5.10
N THR A 86 -2.26 12.70 4.71
CA THR A 86 -3.34 13.02 5.66
C THR A 86 -4.31 11.85 5.83
N LEU A 87 -5.01 11.82 6.97
CA LEU A 87 -6.02 10.78 7.24
C LEU A 87 -7.11 10.76 6.17
N SER A 88 -7.61 11.93 5.76
CA SER A 88 -8.64 12.04 4.74
C SER A 88 -8.20 11.45 3.38
N ASP A 89 -6.92 11.61 3.01
CA ASP A 89 -6.39 11.04 1.77
C ASP A 89 -6.39 9.51 1.82
N VAL A 90 -5.98 8.94 2.97
CA VAL A 90 -5.93 7.48 3.19
C VAL A 90 -7.33 6.88 3.31
N GLU A 91 -8.25 7.54 4.00
CA GLU A 91 -9.65 7.11 4.12
C GLU A 91 -10.33 7.03 2.75
N ASN A 92 -10.12 8.03 1.90
CA ASN A 92 -10.65 8.02 0.54
C ASN A 92 -10.01 6.91 -0.31
N ALA A 93 -8.69 6.73 -0.23
CA ALA A 93 -8.00 5.65 -0.96
C ALA A 93 -8.48 4.26 -0.52
N LEU A 94 -8.64 4.02 0.78
CA LEU A 94 -9.11 2.74 1.32
C LEU A 94 -10.58 2.47 0.98
N LYS A 95 -11.40 3.53 0.88
CA LYS A 95 -12.80 3.41 0.46
C LYS A 95 -12.92 2.87 -0.96
N GLU A 96 -12.01 3.21 -1.87
CA GLU A 96 -11.95 2.62 -3.22
C GLU A 96 -11.61 1.12 -3.19
N CYS A 97 -10.80 0.70 -2.22
CA CYS A 97 -10.51 -0.72 -1.98
C CYS A 97 -11.67 -1.45 -1.26
N GLY A 98 -12.77 -0.77 -0.93
CA GLY A 98 -13.91 -1.34 -0.21
C GLY A 98 -13.78 -1.34 1.31
N ILE A 99 -12.76 -0.67 1.87
CA ILE A 99 -12.53 -0.57 3.31
C ILE A 99 -13.05 0.78 3.80
N SER A 100 -14.14 0.78 4.58
CA SER A 100 -14.70 1.99 5.16
C SER A 100 -14.11 2.25 6.54
N ILE A 101 -13.44 3.40 6.69
CA ILE A 101 -12.97 3.90 7.98
C ILE A 101 -13.81 5.12 8.32
N SER A 102 -14.60 5.02 9.39
CA SER A 102 -15.34 6.15 9.94
C SER A 102 -14.77 6.46 11.30
N ARG A 103 -14.08 7.60 11.40
CA ARG A 103 -13.57 8.14 12.65
C ARG A 103 -14.13 9.55 12.83
N PRO A 104 -14.75 9.86 13.97
CA PRO A 104 -15.18 11.21 14.23
C PRO A 104 -13.94 12.09 14.46
N SER A 105 -14.00 13.33 13.97
CA SER A 105 -12.90 14.30 14.13
C SER A 105 -12.67 14.70 15.58
N TYR A 106 -13.67 14.50 16.43
CA TYR A 106 -13.65 14.76 17.86
C TYR A 106 -14.60 13.78 18.56
N PHE A 107 -14.25 13.37 19.77
CA PHE A 107 -15.17 12.68 20.67
C PHE A 107 -15.65 13.73 21.69
N PHE A 108 -16.96 13.94 21.75
CA PHE A 108 -17.61 14.74 22.79
C PHE A 108 -18.05 13.84 23.94
#